data_AF-A0A535UWP1-F1
#
_entry.id   AF-A0A535UWP1-F1
#
_cell.length_a   1.000
_cell.length_b   1.000
_cell.length_c   1.000
_cell.angle_alpha   90.00
_cell.angle_beta   90.00
_cell.angle_gamma   90.00
#
_symmetry.space_group_name_H-M   'P 1'
#
loop_
_entity.id
_entity.type
_entity.pdbx_description
1 polymer ?
#
loop_
_entity_poly.entity_id
_entity_poly.type
_entity_poly.pdbx_seq_one_letter_code
_entity_poly.pdbx_strand_id
1 'polypeptide(L)'
;MSLLIMPARTTPRRQSFPLAEELHFDPGAVRRAVAALERQASRAHTRGLSIRVDLPGLKAADVRRALSGLPSPGDYRVLIKPLRYRTRPNLSGLCEFDLGRIIVRVPEPFRAFDELVYVRARRKPGAAMKFAWMSEKVRFRTRRDVLRFVYLHEWLHWYLREMQGKRSGAETACDRFALRNFRRRQVTVDDALQAIRGLRMLPLSDELRLAA
;
A
#
# COMPACT_ATOMS: atom_id res chain seq x y z
N MET A 1 -9.94 16.50 91.39
CA MET A 1 -9.14 17.26 90.40
C MET A 1 -8.34 16.26 89.60
N SER A 2 -8.93 15.74 88.53
CA SER A 2 -8.34 14.75 87.62
C SER A 2 -7.80 15.48 86.41
N LEU A 3 -6.49 15.38 86.16
CA LEU A 3 -5.87 15.89 84.93
C LEU A 3 -5.21 14.73 84.20
N LEU A 4 -5.89 14.34 83.12
CA LEU A 4 -5.44 13.42 82.08
C LEU A 4 -4.24 14.01 81.33
N ILE A 5 -3.11 13.31 81.34
CA ILE A 5 -1.98 13.59 80.46
C ILE A 5 -2.08 12.65 79.25
N MET A 6 -2.43 13.21 78.09
CA MET A 6 -2.42 12.51 76.80
C MET A 6 -0.98 12.37 76.28
N PRO A 7 -0.53 11.19 75.82
CA PRO A 7 0.76 11.04 75.16
C PRO A 7 0.74 11.59 73.73
N ALA A 8 1.89 12.14 73.32
CA ALA A 8 2.13 12.80 72.05
C ALA A 8 1.87 11.90 70.83
N ARG A 9 1.28 12.48 69.78
CA ARG A 9 1.04 11.84 68.48
C ARG A 9 2.36 11.45 67.81
N THR A 10 2.57 10.15 67.65
CA THR A 10 3.60 9.56 66.79
C THR A 10 3.24 9.81 65.32
N THR A 11 4.05 10.59 64.62
CA THR A 11 3.99 10.73 63.16
C THR A 11 4.46 9.42 62.50
N PRO A 12 3.72 8.86 61.52
CA PRO A 12 4.17 7.65 60.84
C PRO A 12 5.35 8.02 59.94
N ARG A 13 6.52 7.44 60.25
CA ARG A 13 7.72 7.46 59.41
C ARG A 13 7.38 6.79 58.08
N ARG A 14 7.16 7.61 57.04
CA ARG A 14 6.90 7.17 55.67
C ARG A 14 8.08 6.28 55.22
N GLN A 15 7.87 4.97 55.15
CA GLN A 15 8.83 4.07 54.52
C GLN A 15 8.84 4.39 53.03
N SER A 16 9.96 4.89 52.54
CA SER A 16 10.25 4.97 51.11
C SER A 16 10.44 3.55 50.60
N PHE A 17 9.42 2.99 49.95
CA PHE A 17 9.61 1.84 49.09
C PHE A 17 10.56 2.27 47.96
N PRO A 18 11.68 1.57 47.71
CA PRO A 18 12.44 1.82 46.49
C PRO A 18 11.50 1.50 45.33
N LEU A 19 11.12 2.54 44.58
CA LEU A 19 10.47 2.37 43.29
C LEU A 19 11.36 1.42 42.50
N ALA A 20 10.79 0.28 42.14
CA ALA A 20 11.42 -0.74 41.33
C ALA A 20 12.20 -0.06 40.19
N GLU A 21 13.44 -0.51 39.99
CA GLU A 21 14.27 -0.18 38.83
C GLU A 21 13.38 0.03 37.63
N GLU A 22 13.37 1.25 37.08
CA GLU A 22 12.70 1.54 35.83
C GLU A 22 13.17 0.50 34.83
N LEU A 23 12.27 -0.43 34.47
CA LEU A 23 12.47 -1.37 33.38
C LEU A 23 12.92 -0.54 32.20
N HIS A 24 14.23 -0.59 31.89
CA HIS A 24 14.83 0.19 30.83
C HIS A 24 14.04 -0.08 29.55
N PHE A 25 13.17 0.87 29.19
CA PHE A 25 12.37 0.78 27.99
C PHE A 25 13.34 1.02 26.84
N ASP A 26 13.93 -0.06 26.31
CA ASP A 26 14.74 -0.01 25.09
C ASP A 26 13.81 0.03 23.87
N PRO A 27 13.63 1.19 23.22
CA PRO A 27 12.77 1.28 22.04
C PRO A 27 13.34 0.46 20.88
N GLY A 28 14.65 0.16 20.90
CA GLY A 28 15.31 -0.78 19.99
C GLY A 28 14.84 -2.22 20.20
N ALA A 29 14.73 -2.68 21.44
CA ALA A 29 14.20 -4.01 21.78
C ALA A 29 12.75 -4.16 21.34
N VAL A 30 11.93 -3.13 21.57
CA VAL A 30 10.53 -3.08 21.11
C VAL A 30 10.47 -3.18 19.59
N ARG A 31 11.26 -2.39 18.86
CA ARG A 31 11.32 -2.46 17.38
C ARG A 31 11.77 -3.83 16.87
N ARG A 32 12.76 -4.46 17.52
CA ARG A 32 13.22 -5.81 17.15
C ARG A 32 12.16 -6.88 17.43
N ALA A 33 11.42 -6.76 18.53
CA ALA A 33 10.33 -7.66 18.89
C ALA A 33 9.13 -7.52 17.94
N VAL A 34 8.74 -6.29 17.60
CA VAL A 34 7.73 -6.00 16.57
C VAL A 34 8.17 -6.59 15.22
N ALA A 35 9.41 -6.34 14.79
CA ALA A 35 9.92 -6.91 13.54
C ALA A 35 10.01 -8.45 13.58
N ALA A 36 10.21 -9.07 14.74
CA ALA A 36 10.19 -10.53 14.90
C ALA A 36 8.77 -11.09 14.78
N LEU A 37 7.79 -10.42 15.40
CA LEU A 37 6.37 -10.73 15.26
C LEU A 37 5.90 -10.55 13.81
N GLU A 38 6.32 -9.48 13.13
CA GLU A 38 6.07 -9.25 11.71
C GLU A 38 6.69 -10.33 10.83
N ARG A 39 7.93 -10.78 11.11
CA ARG A 39 8.55 -11.91 10.42
C ARG A 39 7.82 -13.24 10.68
N GLN A 40 7.26 -13.42 11.87
CA GLN A 40 6.50 -14.61 12.24
C GLN A 40 5.09 -14.60 11.58
N ALA A 41 4.42 -13.44 11.53
CA ALA A 41 3.22 -13.22 10.72
C ALA A 41 3.52 -13.38 9.22
N SER A 42 4.70 -12.96 8.77
CA SER A 42 5.20 -13.20 7.41
C SER A 42 5.53 -14.67 7.14
N ARG A 43 5.75 -15.50 8.17
CA ARG A 43 5.83 -16.97 8.04
C ARG A 43 4.45 -17.63 8.03
N ALA A 44 3.42 -16.98 8.58
CA ALA A 44 2.02 -17.38 8.45
C ALA A 44 1.40 -17.02 7.07
N HIS A 45 2.16 -16.38 6.16
CA HIS A 45 1.83 -16.08 4.75
C HIS A 45 1.49 -17.30 3.87
N THR A 46 1.51 -18.52 4.40
CA THR A 46 1.00 -19.70 3.71
C THR A 46 -0.53 -19.73 3.59
N ARG A 47 -1.26 -18.81 4.23
CA ARG A 47 -2.67 -18.59 3.92
C ARG A 47 -2.78 -17.73 2.66
N GLY A 48 -2.97 -18.38 1.51
CA GLY A 48 -3.11 -17.69 0.22
C GLY A 48 -4.15 -16.56 0.25
N LEU A 49 -4.00 -15.59 -0.69
CA LEU A 49 -4.81 -14.37 -0.82
C LEU A 49 -6.23 -14.50 -0.27
N SER A 50 -6.56 -13.72 0.76
CA SER A 50 -7.93 -13.60 1.28
C SER A 50 -8.77 -12.76 0.31
N ILE A 51 -9.56 -13.42 -0.53
CA ILE A 51 -10.37 -12.79 -1.57
C ILE A 51 -11.86 -12.90 -1.24
N ARG A 52 -12.57 -11.78 -1.34
CA ARG A 52 -14.05 -11.73 -1.37
C ARG A 52 -14.50 -11.08 -2.67
N VAL A 53 -15.52 -11.67 -3.29
CA VAL A 53 -16.07 -11.21 -4.58
C VAL A 53 -17.52 -10.83 -4.39
N ASP A 54 -17.82 -9.55 -4.60
CA ASP A 54 -19.17 -8.98 -4.60
C ASP A 54 -19.59 -8.58 -6.04
N LEU A 55 -19.01 -9.23 -7.06
CA LEU A 55 -19.32 -9.02 -8.49
C LEU A 55 -20.14 -10.21 -9.05
N PRO A 56 -21.39 -9.99 -9.49
CA PRO A 56 -22.19 -11.05 -10.09
C PRO A 56 -21.51 -11.74 -11.28
N GLY A 57 -21.62 -13.06 -11.35
CA GLY A 57 -21.06 -13.85 -12.45
C GLY A 57 -19.53 -14.01 -12.45
N LEU A 58 -18.82 -13.54 -11.42
CA LEU A 58 -17.39 -13.80 -11.24
C LEU A 58 -17.15 -14.64 -9.98
N LYS A 59 -16.47 -15.78 -10.11
CA LYS A 59 -16.19 -16.67 -8.97
C LYS A 59 -14.87 -16.29 -8.31
N ALA A 60 -14.77 -16.50 -7.00
CA ALA A 60 -13.53 -16.29 -6.25
C ALA A 60 -12.35 -17.13 -6.80
N ALA A 61 -12.60 -18.33 -7.29
CA ALA A 61 -11.58 -19.17 -7.92
C ALA A 61 -11.00 -18.54 -9.20
N ASP A 62 -11.83 -17.84 -9.99
CA ASP A 62 -11.38 -17.13 -11.19
C ASP A 62 -10.50 -15.94 -10.84
N VAL A 63 -10.84 -15.24 -9.76
CA VAL A 63 -10.00 -14.15 -9.23
C VAL A 63 -8.69 -14.68 -8.69
N ARG A 64 -8.70 -15.78 -7.92
CA ARG A 64 -7.46 -16.43 -7.43
C ARG A 64 -6.56 -16.82 -8.60
N ARG A 65 -7.13 -17.41 -9.65
CA ARG A 65 -6.39 -17.75 -10.88
C ARG A 65 -5.89 -16.50 -11.60
N ALA A 66 -6.71 -15.46 -11.68
CA ALA A 66 -6.35 -14.19 -12.32
C ALA A 66 -5.22 -13.46 -11.58
N LEU A 67 -5.15 -13.55 -10.24
CA LEU A 67 -4.14 -12.91 -9.41
C LEU A 67 -2.97 -13.83 -9.05
N SER A 68 -3.00 -15.09 -9.49
CA SER A 68 -1.88 -16.02 -9.31
C SER A 68 -0.60 -15.44 -9.92
N GLY A 69 0.52 -15.68 -9.24
CA GLY A 69 1.85 -15.16 -9.60
C GLY A 69 2.03 -13.66 -9.31
N LEU A 70 1.08 -12.99 -8.64
CA LEU A 70 1.24 -11.61 -8.18
C LEU A 70 1.68 -11.57 -6.72
N PRO A 71 2.37 -10.50 -6.29
CA PRO A 71 2.80 -10.38 -4.91
C PRO A 71 1.60 -10.28 -3.95
N SER A 72 1.74 -10.86 -2.75
CA SER A 72 0.70 -10.84 -1.71
C SER A 72 0.72 -9.51 -0.94
N PRO A 73 -0.41 -8.98 -0.47
CA PRO A 73 -0.46 -7.79 0.39
C PRO A 73 -0.46 -8.17 1.88
N GLY A 74 0.19 -9.29 2.23
CA GLY A 74 0.15 -9.86 3.57
C GLY A 74 -1.27 -10.16 4.04
N ASP A 75 -1.64 -9.60 5.19
CA ASP A 75 -2.93 -9.86 5.85
C ASP A 75 -4.10 -9.04 5.26
N TYR A 76 -3.84 -8.16 4.28
CA TYR A 76 -4.89 -7.39 3.63
C TYR A 76 -5.86 -8.28 2.86
N ARG A 77 -7.16 -8.01 3.00
CA ARG A 77 -8.22 -8.65 2.24
C ARG A 77 -8.40 -7.97 0.88
N VAL A 78 -8.47 -8.76 -0.18
CA VAL A 78 -8.79 -8.26 -1.53
C VAL A 78 -10.30 -8.36 -1.75
N LEU A 79 -10.95 -7.23 -2.03
CA LEU A 79 -12.37 -7.12 -2.31
C LEU A 79 -12.61 -6.78 -3.77
N ILE A 80 -13.33 -7.64 -4.49
CA ILE A 80 -13.71 -7.39 -5.88
C ILE A 80 -15.12 -6.83 -5.92
N LYS A 81 -15.29 -5.60 -6.41
CA LYS A 81 -16.58 -4.90 -6.48
C LYS A 81 -16.94 -4.51 -7.92
N PRO A 82 -18.23 -4.39 -8.27
CA PRO A 82 -18.63 -3.82 -9.54
C PRO A 82 -18.33 -2.33 -9.61
N LEU A 83 -17.94 -1.87 -10.80
CA LEU A 83 -17.82 -0.48 -11.17
C LEU A 83 -18.88 -0.15 -12.21
N ARG A 84 -19.97 0.48 -11.78
CA ARG A 84 -20.98 0.99 -12.70
C ARG A 84 -20.48 2.31 -13.29
N TYR A 85 -20.70 2.49 -14.59
CA TYR A 85 -20.29 3.69 -15.31
C TYR A 85 -21.42 4.19 -16.22
N ARG A 86 -21.49 5.51 -16.43
CA ARG A 86 -22.50 6.15 -17.29
C ARG A 86 -22.03 6.29 -18.73
N THR A 87 -20.82 6.80 -18.93
CA THR A 87 -20.29 7.15 -20.26
C THR A 87 -19.41 6.05 -20.84
N ARG A 88 -18.36 5.66 -20.12
CA ARG A 88 -17.40 4.64 -20.55
C ARG A 88 -16.83 3.87 -19.35
N PRO A 89 -16.41 2.62 -19.53
CA PRO A 89 -15.61 1.92 -18.53
C PRO A 89 -14.34 2.71 -18.20
N ASN A 90 -13.85 2.56 -16.98
CA ASN A 90 -12.58 3.10 -16.51
C ASN A 90 -11.98 2.21 -15.42
N LEU A 91 -10.78 2.56 -14.98
CA LEU A 91 -10.06 1.87 -13.90
C LEU A 91 -10.39 2.54 -12.56
N SER A 92 -10.66 1.74 -11.53
CA SER A 92 -10.86 2.25 -10.17
C SER A 92 -10.47 1.19 -9.14
N GLY A 93 -9.58 1.58 -8.24
CA GLY A 93 -9.19 0.83 -7.06
C GLY A 93 -9.14 1.73 -5.84
N LEU A 94 -8.94 1.12 -4.68
CA LEU A 94 -8.63 1.84 -3.45
C LEU A 94 -7.97 0.90 -2.45
N CYS A 95 -6.89 1.35 -1.81
CA CYS A 95 -6.35 0.75 -0.61
C CYS A 95 -6.95 1.40 0.65
N GLU A 96 -7.83 0.68 1.36
CA GLU A 96 -8.37 1.08 2.66
C GLU A 96 -7.42 0.60 3.76
N PHE A 97 -6.40 1.41 4.06
CA PHE A 97 -5.32 1.03 4.96
C PHE A 97 -5.81 0.69 6.38
N ASP A 98 -6.68 1.52 6.94
CA ASP A 98 -7.17 1.36 8.33
C ASP A 98 -8.05 0.12 8.51
N LEU A 99 -8.63 -0.39 7.41
CA LEU A 99 -9.49 -1.58 7.40
C LEU A 99 -8.79 -2.83 6.88
N GLY A 100 -7.52 -2.74 6.50
CA GLY A 100 -6.76 -3.86 5.95
C GLY A 100 -7.33 -4.38 4.63
N ARG A 101 -7.73 -3.50 3.70
CA ARG A 101 -8.37 -3.93 2.43
C ARG A 101 -7.78 -3.29 1.18
N ILE A 102 -7.68 -4.10 0.12
CA ILE A 102 -7.49 -3.62 -1.25
C ILE A 102 -8.79 -3.85 -2.00
N ILE A 103 -9.42 -2.78 -2.46
CA ILE A 103 -10.63 -2.81 -3.28
C ILE A 103 -10.23 -2.71 -4.75
N VAL A 104 -10.63 -3.71 -5.52
CA VAL A 104 -10.48 -3.74 -6.97
C VAL A 104 -11.87 -3.62 -7.58
N ARG A 105 -12.14 -2.53 -8.31
CA ARG A 105 -13.42 -2.33 -8.97
C ARG A 105 -13.33 -2.71 -10.44
N VAL A 106 -14.26 -3.56 -10.89
CA VAL A 106 -14.30 -4.09 -12.25
C VAL A 106 -15.52 -3.53 -12.99
N PRO A 107 -15.37 -2.94 -14.19
CA PRO A 107 -16.48 -2.44 -14.98
C PRO A 107 -17.60 -3.48 -15.17
N GLU A 108 -18.83 -3.06 -14.88
CA GLU A 108 -20.03 -3.89 -15.03
C GLU A 108 -21.18 -3.07 -15.67
N PRO A 109 -21.70 -3.50 -16.84
CA PRO A 109 -21.30 -4.67 -17.62
C PRO A 109 -19.87 -4.52 -18.17
N PHE A 110 -19.13 -5.62 -18.28
CA PHE A 110 -17.78 -5.54 -18.84
C PHE A 110 -17.83 -5.40 -20.37
N ARG A 111 -17.19 -4.36 -20.89
CA ARG A 111 -16.89 -4.19 -22.31
C ARG A 111 -15.43 -3.81 -22.45
N ALA A 112 -14.75 -4.36 -23.45
CA ALA A 112 -13.36 -3.99 -23.70
C ALA A 112 -13.25 -2.48 -23.99
N PHE A 113 -12.24 -1.83 -23.40
CA PHE A 113 -12.08 -0.38 -23.47
C PHE A 113 -10.61 0.02 -23.52
N ASP A 114 -10.35 1.25 -23.95
CA ASP A 114 -9.04 1.88 -23.89
C ASP A 114 -9.02 2.88 -22.74
N GLU A 115 -7.91 2.91 -22.00
CA GLU A 115 -7.66 3.93 -20.98
C GLU A 115 -6.29 4.59 -21.25
N LEU A 116 -6.18 5.88 -20.96
CA LEU A 116 -4.90 6.56 -20.94
C LEU A 116 -4.26 6.37 -19.56
N VAL A 117 -3.10 5.71 -19.52
CA VAL A 117 -2.35 5.48 -18.29
C VAL A 117 -1.16 6.43 -18.26
N TYR A 118 -1.02 7.22 -17.19
CA TYR A 118 0.04 8.22 -17.08
C TYR A 118 1.32 7.60 -16.52
N VAL A 119 2.36 7.51 -17.35
CA VAL A 119 3.60 6.79 -17.03
C VAL A 119 4.74 7.70 -16.56
N ARG A 120 4.64 8.99 -16.88
CA ARG A 120 5.63 9.99 -16.48
C ARG A 120 5.00 11.38 -16.42
N ALA A 121 5.44 12.18 -15.46
CA ALA A 121 5.26 13.61 -15.47
C ALA A 121 6.64 14.27 -15.48
N ARG A 122 6.82 15.28 -16.33
CA ARG A 122 8.00 16.16 -16.30
C ARG A 122 7.55 17.56 -15.94
N ARG A 123 8.12 18.15 -14.89
CA ARG A 123 7.88 19.57 -14.59
C ARG A 123 8.44 20.42 -15.74
N LYS A 124 7.61 21.32 -16.27
CA LYS A 124 8.05 22.30 -17.27
C LYS A 124 8.89 23.38 -16.58
N PRO A 125 9.93 23.90 -17.23
CA PRO A 125 10.69 25.02 -16.70
C PRO A 125 9.77 26.26 -16.54
N GLY A 126 10.00 27.04 -15.48
CA GLY A 126 9.25 28.26 -15.18
C GLY A 126 8.74 28.36 -13.75
N ALA A 127 8.29 29.55 -13.37
CA ALA A 127 7.77 29.86 -12.03
C ALA A 127 6.45 29.11 -11.72
N ALA A 128 5.64 28.84 -12.74
CA ALA A 128 4.38 28.12 -12.60
C ALA A 128 4.58 26.61 -12.44
N MET A 129 3.79 25.98 -11.58
CA MET A 129 3.80 24.52 -11.35
C MET A 129 3.08 23.78 -12.49
N LYS A 130 3.70 23.74 -13.67
CA LYS A 130 3.16 23.08 -14.87
C LYS A 130 3.88 21.76 -15.14
N PHE A 131 3.15 20.75 -15.58
CA PHE A 131 3.69 19.43 -15.92
C PHE A 131 3.39 19.07 -17.38
N ALA A 132 4.34 18.43 -18.04
CA ALA A 132 4.15 17.68 -19.27
C ALA A 132 3.94 16.21 -18.90
N TRP A 133 2.73 15.71 -19.15
CA TRP A 133 2.36 14.33 -18.88
C TRP A 133 2.64 13.46 -20.09
N MET A 134 3.22 12.29 -19.86
CA MET A 134 3.40 11.25 -20.85
C MET A 134 2.46 10.10 -20.49
N SER A 135 1.59 9.73 -21.42
CA SER A 135 0.61 8.67 -21.24
C SER A 135 0.74 7.62 -22.33
N GLU A 136 0.33 6.40 -21.99
CA GLU A 136 0.19 5.29 -22.93
C GLU A 136 -1.29 4.93 -23.05
N LYS A 137 -1.77 4.70 -24.28
CA LYS A 137 -3.15 4.21 -24.51
C LYS A 137 -3.15 2.69 -24.40
N VAL A 138 -3.92 2.15 -23.46
CA VAL A 138 -3.90 0.74 -23.09
C VAL A 138 -5.27 0.12 -23.30
N ARG A 139 -5.32 -0.94 -24.10
CA ARG A 139 -6.54 -1.73 -24.32
C ARG A 139 -6.71 -2.80 -23.24
N PHE A 140 -7.80 -2.74 -22.48
CA PHE A 140 -8.26 -3.77 -21.55
C PHE A 140 -9.26 -4.67 -22.25
N ARG A 141 -8.86 -5.91 -22.55
CA ARG A 141 -9.65 -6.85 -23.35
C ARG A 141 -10.54 -7.74 -22.49
N THR A 142 -10.13 -7.98 -21.25
CA THR A 142 -10.79 -8.93 -20.35
C THR A 142 -10.92 -8.38 -18.93
N ARG A 143 -11.86 -8.94 -18.14
CA ARG A 143 -11.93 -8.67 -16.69
C ARG A 143 -10.61 -9.00 -15.99
N ARG A 144 -9.87 -10.02 -16.46
CA ARG A 144 -8.53 -10.37 -15.92
C ARG A 144 -7.54 -9.24 -16.09
N ASP A 145 -7.55 -8.53 -17.22
CA ASP A 145 -6.66 -7.39 -17.45
C ASP A 145 -6.89 -6.30 -16.39
N VAL A 146 -8.16 -5.94 -16.17
CA VAL A 146 -8.54 -4.93 -15.18
C VAL A 146 -8.19 -5.38 -13.76
N LEU A 147 -8.55 -6.63 -13.41
CA LEU A 147 -8.25 -7.21 -12.10
C LEU A 147 -6.76 -7.11 -11.78
N ARG A 148 -5.90 -7.55 -12.71
CA ARG A 148 -4.45 -7.55 -12.49
C ARG A 148 -3.87 -6.14 -12.47
N PHE A 149 -4.34 -5.26 -13.35
CA PHE A 149 -3.84 -3.88 -13.41
C PHE A 149 -4.18 -3.12 -12.14
N VAL A 150 -5.47 -3.07 -11.77
CA VAL A 150 -5.93 -2.34 -10.59
C VAL A 150 -5.33 -2.96 -9.32
N TYR A 151 -5.28 -4.29 -9.22
CA TYR A 151 -4.63 -4.94 -8.10
C TYR A 151 -3.16 -4.54 -7.95
N LEU A 152 -2.37 -4.55 -9.03
CA LEU A 152 -0.96 -4.18 -8.97
C LEU A 152 -0.75 -2.71 -8.63
N HIS A 153 -1.62 -1.83 -9.14
CA HIS A 153 -1.62 -0.42 -8.81
C HIS A 153 -1.83 -0.22 -7.29
N GLU A 154 -2.90 -0.78 -6.74
CA GLU A 154 -3.21 -0.67 -5.30
C GLU A 154 -2.21 -1.43 -4.42
N TRP A 155 -1.69 -2.56 -4.90
CA TRP A 155 -0.66 -3.30 -4.18
C TRP A 155 0.62 -2.47 -4.03
N LEU A 156 0.98 -1.65 -5.02
CA LEU A 156 2.15 -0.79 -4.87
C LEU A 156 1.90 0.35 -3.88
N HIS A 157 0.69 0.91 -3.84
CA HIS A 157 0.29 1.85 -2.78
C HIS A 157 0.41 1.23 -1.40
N TRP A 158 -0.09 0.00 -1.24
CA TRP A 158 0.08 -0.82 -0.05
C TRP A 158 1.55 -1.00 0.32
N TYR A 159 2.37 -1.48 -0.63
CA TYR A 159 3.78 -1.76 -0.40
C TYR A 159 4.57 -0.50 0.00
N LEU A 160 4.29 0.64 -0.63
CA LEU A 160 4.95 1.91 -0.32
C LEU A 160 4.64 2.38 1.11
N ARG A 161 3.38 2.24 1.56
CA ARG A 161 2.99 2.66 2.91
C ARG A 161 3.42 1.66 3.97
N GLU A 162 2.98 0.41 3.86
CA GLU A 162 3.13 -0.58 4.92
C GLU A 162 4.57 -1.15 4.97
N MET A 163 5.20 -1.40 3.82
CA MET A 163 6.52 -2.05 3.79
C MET A 163 7.69 -1.07 3.71
N GLN A 164 7.46 0.16 3.24
CA GLN A 164 8.53 1.15 3.05
C GLN A 164 8.37 2.40 3.93
N GLY A 165 7.25 2.55 4.66
CA GLY A 165 6.98 3.72 5.50
C GLY A 165 6.89 5.04 4.71
N LYS A 166 6.62 4.97 3.39
CA LYS A 166 6.52 6.13 2.49
C LYS A 166 5.07 6.55 2.31
N ARG A 167 4.86 7.76 1.81
CA ARG A 167 3.53 8.20 1.38
C ARG A 167 3.04 7.32 0.23
N SER A 168 1.79 6.86 0.31
CA SER A 168 1.08 6.10 -0.74
C SER A 168 0.59 6.98 -1.91
N GLY A 169 1.27 8.09 -2.20
CA GLY A 169 0.81 9.09 -3.19
C GLY A 169 1.55 9.03 -4.52
N ALA A 170 2.24 7.92 -4.81
CA ALA A 170 3.10 7.81 -5.98
C ALA A 170 2.35 7.29 -7.22
N GLU A 171 1.23 7.93 -7.58
CA GLU A 171 0.30 7.48 -8.62
C GLU A 171 1.00 7.10 -9.94
N THR A 172 1.90 7.97 -10.43
CA THR A 172 2.64 7.69 -11.67
C THR A 172 3.56 6.47 -11.57
N ALA A 173 4.09 6.16 -10.38
CA ALA A 173 4.86 4.92 -10.19
C ALA A 173 3.94 3.71 -10.12
N CYS A 174 2.78 3.81 -9.47
CA CYS A 174 1.77 2.75 -9.39
C CYS A 174 1.21 2.42 -10.78
N ASP A 175 0.85 3.43 -11.57
CA ASP A 175 0.42 3.29 -12.96
C ASP A 175 1.48 2.63 -13.81
N ARG A 176 2.72 3.11 -13.76
CA ARG A 176 3.84 2.54 -14.52
C ARG A 176 4.15 1.10 -14.11
N PHE A 177 4.08 0.79 -12.81
CA PHE A 177 4.26 -0.56 -12.30
C PHE A 177 3.16 -1.49 -12.79
N ALA A 178 1.90 -1.10 -12.64
CA ALA A 178 0.76 -1.88 -13.12
C ALA A 178 0.83 -2.11 -14.63
N LEU A 179 1.10 -1.05 -15.40
CA LEU A 179 1.18 -1.09 -16.86
C LEU A 179 2.21 -2.09 -17.38
N ARG A 180 3.41 -2.10 -16.80
CA ARG A 180 4.48 -3.01 -17.22
C ARG A 180 4.20 -4.47 -16.87
N ASN A 181 3.34 -4.73 -15.88
CA ASN A 181 3.28 -6.02 -15.22
C ASN A 181 1.93 -6.75 -15.31
N PHE A 182 0.81 -6.07 -15.58
CA PHE A 182 -0.52 -6.69 -15.49
C PHE A 182 -0.73 -7.89 -16.43
N ARG A 183 0.01 -7.96 -17.54
CA ARG A 183 -0.05 -9.11 -18.48
C ARG A 183 0.97 -10.21 -18.22
N ARG A 184 2.01 -9.94 -17.42
CA ARG A 184 3.04 -10.95 -17.06
C ARG A 184 2.40 -12.07 -16.26
N ARG A 185 3.02 -13.25 -16.20
CA ARG A 185 2.54 -14.36 -15.35
C ARG A 185 2.97 -14.15 -13.90
N GLN A 186 4.27 -13.92 -13.70
CA GLN A 186 4.88 -13.65 -12.42
C GLN A 186 5.27 -12.18 -12.29
N VAL A 187 5.01 -11.61 -11.13
CA VAL A 187 5.45 -10.27 -10.72
C VAL A 187 6.00 -10.40 -9.30
N THR A 188 7.08 -9.67 -9.03
CA THR A 188 7.85 -9.76 -7.79
C THR A 188 8.06 -8.39 -7.16
N VAL A 189 8.58 -8.36 -5.94
CA VAL A 189 8.97 -7.11 -5.27
C VAL A 189 10.09 -6.40 -6.04
N ASP A 190 10.96 -7.11 -6.76
CA ASP A 190 12.02 -6.49 -7.56
C ASP A 190 11.46 -5.64 -8.71
N ASP A 191 10.35 -6.07 -9.31
CA ASP A 191 9.64 -5.30 -10.32
C ASP A 191 9.11 -3.97 -9.74
N ALA A 192 8.66 -4.00 -8.48
CA ALA A 192 8.22 -2.83 -7.74
C ALA A 192 9.39 -1.88 -7.44
N LEU A 193 10.51 -2.42 -6.96
CA LEU A 193 11.73 -1.64 -6.72
C LEU A 193 12.25 -0.97 -7.99
N GLN A 194 12.18 -1.65 -9.15
CA GLN A 194 12.51 -1.05 -10.44
C GLN A 194 11.58 0.10 -10.81
N ALA A 195 10.26 -0.09 -10.63
CA ALA A 195 9.27 0.96 -10.91
C ALA A 195 9.43 2.18 -9.99
N ILE A 196 9.80 1.97 -8.73
CA ILE A 196 10.11 3.03 -7.77
C ILE A 196 11.43 3.72 -8.13
N ARG A 197 12.49 2.99 -8.49
CA ARG A 197 13.78 3.60 -8.90
C ARG A 197 13.65 4.51 -10.12
N GLY A 198 12.74 4.20 -11.04
CA GLY A 198 12.37 5.09 -12.14
C GLY A 198 11.72 6.43 -11.71
N LEU A 199 11.56 6.69 -10.40
CA LEU A 199 11.20 8.00 -9.84
C LEU A 199 12.40 8.93 -9.66
N ARG A 200 13.65 8.43 -9.66
CA ARG A 200 14.81 9.34 -9.74
C ARG A 200 14.71 10.05 -11.07
N MET A 201 14.46 11.37 -11.03
CA MET A 201 14.58 12.23 -12.20
C MET A 201 15.94 11.96 -12.82
N LEU A 202 15.98 11.25 -13.95
CA LEU A 202 17.19 11.14 -14.74
C LEU A 202 17.58 12.57 -15.10
N PRO A 203 18.81 13.03 -14.75
CA PRO A 203 19.35 14.22 -15.37
C PRO A 203 19.37 14.01 -16.89
N LEU A 204 19.23 15.10 -17.64
CA LEU A 204 19.37 15.07 -19.10
C LEU A 204 20.71 14.40 -19.45
N SER A 205 20.71 13.51 -20.44
CA SER A 205 21.95 13.27 -21.18
C SER A 205 22.32 14.56 -21.90
N ASP A 206 23.61 14.92 -21.87
CA ASP A 206 24.13 16.17 -22.43
C ASP A 206 23.84 16.34 -23.94
N GLU A 207 23.47 15.26 -24.62
CA GLU A 207 23.17 15.23 -26.05
C GLU A 207 21.92 16.03 -26.47
N LEU A 208 21.02 16.38 -25.53
CA LEU A 208 19.82 17.18 -25.83
C LEU A 208 19.96 18.68 -25.48
N ARG A 209 21.15 19.16 -25.12
CA ARG A 209 21.41 20.60 -24.87
C ARG A 209 21.60 21.44 -26.14
N LEU A 210 21.73 20.83 -27.32
CA LEU A 210 22.11 21.53 -28.57
C LEU A 210 20.98 21.79 -29.58
N ALA A 211 19.72 21.75 -29.15
CA ALA A 211 18.60 22.12 -30.03
C ALA A 211 17.58 23.03 -29.31
N ALA A 212 18.06 24.12 -28.71
CA ALA A 212 17.25 25.24 -28.23
C ALA A 212 17.73 26.53 -28.89
#